data_AF-A0A841TNG0-F1
#
_entry.id   AF-A0A841TNG0-F1
#
_cell.length_a   1.000
_cell.length_b   1.000
_cell.length_c   1.000
_cell.angle_alpha   90.00
_cell.angle_beta   90.00
_cell.angle_gamma   90.00
#
_symmetry.space_group_name_H-M   'P 1'
#
loop_
_entity.id
_entity.type
_entity.pdbx_description
1 polymer ?
#
loop_
_entity_poly.entity_id
_entity_poly.type
_entity_poly.pdbx_seq_one_letter_code
_entity_poly.pdbx_strand_id
1 'polypeptide(L)'
;MPIIPGFPQPLLEEHKRWHHARHSVDPNRPPTGYGLDFLSFHRAFIRKVRDWYVQVGLDSRLIEPWTSVPQPIRQAACYDLGAEDRILRRPETFASTDELGRFIEASGIHGCIHQEAAALYGEPLLNDFDNAPASTVFYNIHGLIDRWWLNWEGLGRFGEGMPYWSGRFYRSEAEVLHYRREDSSWWLGMAEEKEDRAAAEEVRLDWGAIGESGRFGPLDDGRPFRVWDSDGDGRLEVLFQSPDTGEWWEGSLRDGRLEWKAIRLENVGLPSQAGDSLRAKPRRKRKTPT
;
A
#
# COMPACT_ATOMS: atom_id res chain seq x y z
N MET A 1 -14.94 -13.12 13.42
CA MET A 1 -14.92 -12.66 14.83
C MET A 1 -14.12 -11.38 14.84
N PRO A 2 -14.70 -10.25 15.29
CA PRO A 2 -14.08 -8.95 15.15
C PRO A 2 -12.91 -8.71 16.12
N ILE A 3 -12.97 -9.25 17.34
CA ILE A 3 -11.90 -9.12 18.34
C ILE A 3 -10.95 -10.31 18.26
N ILE A 4 -9.65 -10.01 18.21
CA ILE A 4 -8.58 -11.00 18.12
C ILE A 4 -8.34 -11.62 19.51
N PRO A 5 -8.53 -12.94 19.66
CA PRO A 5 -8.31 -13.60 20.94
C PRO A 5 -6.81 -13.63 21.29
N GLY A 6 -6.48 -13.32 22.54
CA GLY A 6 -5.09 -13.40 23.03
C GLY A 6 -4.14 -12.39 22.40
N PHE A 7 -4.65 -11.23 21.96
CA PHE A 7 -3.83 -10.18 21.35
C PHE A 7 -2.61 -9.81 22.24
N PRO A 8 -1.38 -9.73 21.71
CA PRO A 8 -0.20 -9.54 22.54
C PRO A 8 -0.17 -8.14 23.16
N GLN A 9 -0.14 -8.08 24.50
CA GLN A 9 -0.02 -6.81 25.22
C GLN A 9 1.20 -5.98 24.77
N PRO A 10 2.40 -6.56 24.51
CA PRO A 10 3.53 -5.77 24.02
C PRO A 10 3.28 -5.04 22.69
N LEU A 11 2.50 -5.64 21.77
CA LEU A 11 2.12 -5.00 20.50
C LEU A 11 1.09 -3.90 20.75
N LEU A 12 0.14 -4.11 21.66
CA LEU A 12 -0.83 -3.08 22.04
C LEU A 12 -0.14 -1.84 22.63
N GLU A 13 0.82 -2.07 23.52
CA GLU A 13 1.62 -0.99 24.12
C GLU A 13 2.54 -0.28 23.11
N GLU A 14 3.03 -0.99 22.08
CA GLU A 14 3.80 -0.36 21.00
C GLU A 14 2.95 0.64 20.22
N HIS A 15 1.75 0.23 19.80
CA HIS A 15 0.79 1.10 19.11
C HIS A 15 0.38 2.30 19.96
N LYS A 16 0.00 2.03 21.22
CA LYS A 16 -0.34 3.07 22.19
C LYS A 16 0.78 4.10 22.34
N ARG A 17 2.02 3.67 22.58
CA ARG A 17 3.15 4.61 22.72
C ARG A 17 3.35 5.48 21.48
N TRP A 18 3.18 4.93 20.28
CA TRP A 18 3.33 5.69 19.04
C TRP A 18 2.27 6.79 18.91
N HIS A 19 0.99 6.47 19.16
CA HIS A 19 -0.11 7.44 19.13
C HIS A 19 0.00 8.48 20.25
N HIS A 20 0.32 8.06 21.48
CA HIS A 20 0.48 8.98 22.61
C HIS A 20 1.64 9.96 22.37
N ALA A 21 2.75 9.52 21.79
CA ALA A 21 3.83 10.44 21.42
C ALA A 21 3.43 11.51 20.37
N ARG A 22 2.29 11.32 19.71
CA ARG A 22 1.74 12.19 18.64
C ARG A 22 0.36 12.73 18.97
N HIS A 23 -0.11 12.61 20.22
CA HIS A 23 -1.47 12.99 20.60
C HIS A 23 -1.79 14.49 20.38
N SER A 24 -0.77 15.32 20.23
CA SER A 24 -0.88 16.77 20.03
C SER A 24 -0.95 17.18 18.56
N VAL A 25 -0.79 16.23 17.63
CA VAL A 25 -0.89 16.49 16.19
C VAL A 25 -2.34 16.81 15.84
N ASP A 26 -2.57 17.94 15.18
CA ASP A 26 -3.86 18.25 14.56
C ASP A 26 -4.01 17.37 13.30
N PRO A 27 -4.97 16.42 13.27
CA PRO A 27 -5.14 15.53 12.12
C PRO A 27 -5.51 16.29 10.85
N ASN A 28 -6.11 17.49 10.95
CA ASN A 28 -6.46 18.30 9.78
C ASN A 28 -5.25 19.04 9.18
N ARG A 29 -4.16 19.17 9.95
CA ARG A 29 -2.93 19.86 9.54
C ARG A 29 -1.69 19.16 10.11
N PRO A 30 -1.42 17.91 9.72
CA PRO A 30 -0.28 17.20 10.26
C PRO A 30 1.03 17.89 9.85
N PRO A 31 2.03 17.98 10.75
CA PRO A 31 3.30 18.64 10.47
C PRO A 31 4.15 17.83 9.48
N THR A 32 5.09 18.50 8.79
CA THR A 32 6.05 17.83 7.90
C THR A 32 6.76 16.68 8.61
N GLY A 33 6.90 15.54 7.92
CA GLY A 33 7.49 14.31 8.44
C GLY A 33 6.47 13.36 9.09
N TYR A 34 5.31 13.85 9.51
CA TYR A 34 4.27 13.03 10.12
C TYR A 34 3.71 11.97 9.17
N GLY A 35 3.54 12.29 7.89
CA GLY A 35 2.95 11.35 6.93
C GLY A 35 3.84 10.14 6.68
N LEU A 36 5.15 10.37 6.55
CA LEU A 36 6.13 9.30 6.42
C LEU A 36 6.16 8.42 7.67
N ASP A 37 6.17 9.04 8.84
CA ASP A 37 6.18 8.35 10.13
C ASP A 37 4.89 7.53 10.35
N PHE A 38 3.72 8.10 10.05
CA PHE A 38 2.42 7.41 10.07
C PHE A 38 2.42 6.17 9.19
N LEU A 39 2.75 6.33 7.90
CA LEU A 39 2.73 5.22 6.94
C LEU A 39 3.76 4.13 7.31
N SER A 40 4.98 4.53 7.66
CA SER A 40 6.06 3.60 8.02
C SER A 40 5.75 2.80 9.28
N PHE A 41 5.25 3.47 10.32
CA PHE A 41 4.87 2.81 11.57
C PHE A 41 3.77 1.77 11.34
N HIS A 42 2.67 2.17 10.70
CA HIS A 42 1.53 1.26 10.52
C HIS A 42 1.87 0.08 9.61
N ARG A 43 2.65 0.28 8.54
CA ARG A 43 3.17 -0.81 7.70
C ARG A 43 4.00 -1.81 8.50
N ALA A 44 4.94 -1.33 9.32
CA ALA A 44 5.77 -2.20 10.15
C ALA A 44 4.94 -2.93 11.21
N PHE A 45 4.00 -2.23 11.85
CA PHE A 45 3.13 -2.76 12.89
C PHE A 45 2.21 -3.87 12.37
N ILE A 46 1.51 -3.66 11.24
CA ILE A 46 0.64 -4.69 10.66
C ILE A 46 1.41 -5.94 10.22
N ARG A 47 2.67 -5.80 9.78
CA ARG A 47 3.54 -6.95 9.45
C ARG A 47 3.87 -7.78 10.69
N LYS A 48 4.35 -7.13 11.77
CA LYS A 48 4.63 -7.82 13.05
C LYS A 48 3.41 -8.58 13.56
N VAL A 49 2.23 -7.97 13.50
CA VAL A 49 1.01 -8.63 13.95
C VAL A 49 0.64 -9.78 13.03
N ARG A 50 0.73 -9.62 11.70
CA ARG A 50 0.45 -10.71 10.75
C ARG A 50 1.34 -11.92 11.00
N ASP A 51 2.64 -11.71 11.23
CA ASP A 51 3.58 -12.79 11.53
C ASP A 51 3.16 -13.55 12.79
N TRP A 52 2.87 -12.82 13.87
CA TRP A 52 2.34 -13.43 15.10
C TRP A 52 1.00 -14.15 14.89
N TYR A 53 0.06 -13.52 14.17
CA TYR A 53 -1.29 -14.02 13.95
C TYR A 53 -1.29 -15.37 13.22
N VAL A 54 -0.41 -15.51 12.21
CA VAL A 54 -0.17 -16.78 11.51
C VAL A 54 0.51 -17.79 12.43
N GLN A 55 1.53 -17.36 13.20
CA GLN A 55 2.26 -18.24 14.12
C GLN A 55 1.35 -18.89 15.17
N VAL A 56 0.33 -18.19 15.66
CA VAL A 56 -0.64 -18.73 16.62
C VAL A 56 -1.81 -19.49 15.97
N GLY A 57 -1.78 -19.68 14.64
CA GLY A 57 -2.76 -20.49 13.91
C GLY A 57 -4.14 -19.86 13.75
N LEU A 58 -4.24 -18.53 13.82
CA LEU A 58 -5.50 -17.82 13.57
C LEU A 58 -5.78 -17.68 12.06
N ASP A 59 -7.05 -17.52 11.69
CA ASP A 59 -7.51 -17.48 10.30
C ASP A 59 -7.09 -16.18 9.60
N SER A 60 -6.00 -16.24 8.82
CA SER A 60 -5.39 -15.08 8.15
C SER A 60 -6.36 -14.29 7.26
N ARG A 61 -7.44 -14.93 6.78
CA ARG A 61 -8.48 -14.28 5.95
C ARG A 61 -9.19 -13.14 6.67
N LEU A 62 -9.20 -13.16 8.00
CA LEU A 62 -9.86 -12.13 8.80
C LEU A 62 -9.08 -10.80 8.82
N ILE A 63 -7.77 -10.83 8.57
CA ILE A 63 -6.88 -9.65 8.62
C ILE A 63 -6.33 -9.26 7.23
N GLU A 64 -6.92 -9.81 6.16
CA GLU A 64 -6.56 -9.47 4.79
C GLU A 64 -6.85 -8.00 4.48
N PRO A 65 -5.97 -7.28 3.76
CA PRO A 65 -6.26 -5.92 3.32
C PRO A 65 -7.57 -5.84 2.55
N TRP A 66 -8.40 -4.82 2.81
CA TRP A 66 -9.47 -4.51 1.86
C TRP A 66 -8.88 -4.14 0.49
N THR A 67 -9.53 -4.59 -0.58
CA THR A 67 -9.20 -4.20 -1.96
C THR A 67 -9.74 -2.81 -2.32
N SER A 68 -10.80 -2.39 -1.63
CA SER A 68 -11.43 -1.08 -1.75
C SER A 68 -12.19 -0.78 -0.46
N VAL A 69 -12.42 0.49 -0.15
CA VAL A 69 -13.28 0.85 0.99
C VAL A 69 -14.69 0.25 0.79
N PRO A 70 -15.27 -0.41 1.82
CA PRO A 70 -16.64 -0.93 1.75
C PRO A 70 -17.65 0.12 1.32
N GLN A 71 -18.57 -0.26 0.43
CA GLN A 71 -19.51 0.70 -0.16
C GLN A 71 -20.40 1.44 0.85
N PRO A 72 -20.88 0.83 1.96
CA PRO A 72 -21.59 1.58 3.00
C PRO A 72 -20.75 2.73 3.60
N ILE A 73 -19.44 2.51 3.80
CA ILE A 73 -18.51 3.53 4.29
C ILE A 73 -18.30 4.62 3.22
N ARG A 74 -18.13 4.23 1.95
CA ARG A 74 -18.00 5.19 0.83
C ARG A 74 -19.23 6.08 0.63
N GLN A 75 -20.40 5.65 1.13
CA GLN A 75 -21.66 6.40 1.09
C GLN A 75 -21.88 7.30 2.32
N ALA A 76 -21.01 7.20 3.33
CA ALA A 76 -21.11 8.01 4.52
C ALA A 76 -20.85 9.49 4.23
N ALA A 77 -21.48 10.37 5.01
CA ALA A 77 -21.40 11.80 4.79
C ALA A 77 -19.99 12.37 5.02
N CYS A 78 -19.17 11.73 5.86
CA CYS A 78 -17.79 12.14 6.10
C CYS A 78 -16.81 11.69 5.01
N TYR A 79 -17.21 10.79 4.10
CA TYR A 79 -16.26 10.15 3.20
C TYR A 79 -15.93 11.04 2.00
N ASP A 80 -14.66 11.41 1.88
CA ASP A 80 -14.19 12.24 0.77
C ASP A 80 -13.87 11.39 -0.47
N LEU A 81 -14.84 11.31 -1.39
CA LEU A 81 -14.68 10.64 -2.68
C LEU A 81 -13.60 11.30 -3.57
N GLY A 82 -13.35 12.60 -3.42
CA GLY A 82 -12.30 13.31 -4.15
C GLY A 82 -10.91 12.95 -3.65
N ALA A 83 -10.77 12.73 -2.34
CA ALA A 83 -9.54 12.21 -1.73
C ALA A 83 -9.25 10.78 -2.19
N GLU A 84 -10.26 9.89 -2.17
CA GLU A 84 -10.13 8.52 -2.69
C GLU A 84 -9.70 8.52 -4.16
N ASP A 85 -10.33 9.37 -4.98
CA ASP A 85 -9.99 9.51 -6.41
C ASP A 85 -8.53 9.96 -6.62
N ARG A 86 -8.05 10.95 -5.85
CA ARG A 86 -6.66 11.39 -5.93
C ARG A 86 -5.69 10.27 -5.55
N ILE A 87 -5.98 9.55 -4.47
CA ILE A 87 -5.13 8.43 -4.00
C ILE A 87 -5.06 7.30 -5.02
N LEU A 88 -6.19 6.93 -5.62
CA LEU A 88 -6.27 5.76 -6.50
C LEU A 88 -5.92 6.06 -7.97
N ARG A 89 -6.36 7.21 -8.48
CA ARG A 89 -6.30 7.51 -9.93
C ARG A 89 -5.26 8.55 -10.29
N ARG A 90 -4.85 9.37 -9.32
CA ARG A 90 -3.86 10.42 -9.52
C ARG A 90 -2.73 10.36 -8.48
N PRO A 91 -2.20 9.17 -8.12
CA PRO A 91 -1.16 9.04 -7.11
C PRO A 91 0.12 9.82 -7.48
N GLU A 92 0.40 10.02 -8.76
CA GLU A 92 1.52 10.84 -9.26
C GLU A 92 1.49 12.30 -8.79
N THR A 93 0.34 12.77 -8.28
CA THR A 93 0.18 14.12 -7.73
C THR A 93 0.75 14.28 -6.32
N PHE A 94 1.25 13.21 -5.68
CA PHE A 94 1.98 13.31 -4.41
C PHE A 94 3.48 13.31 -4.69
N ALA A 95 4.16 14.37 -4.27
CA ALA A 95 5.60 14.53 -4.46
C ALA A 95 6.42 13.63 -3.53
N SER A 96 5.81 13.17 -2.42
CA SER A 96 6.46 12.30 -1.46
C SER A 96 5.49 11.44 -0.66
N THR A 97 6.03 10.40 -0.04
CA THR A 97 5.46 9.56 1.01
C THR A 97 4.91 10.43 2.15
N ASP A 98 5.66 11.46 2.55
CA ASP A 98 5.17 12.37 3.60
C ASP A 98 3.93 13.14 3.14
N GLU A 99 3.92 13.65 1.90
CA GLU A 99 2.74 14.32 1.36
C GLU A 99 1.53 13.36 1.26
N LEU A 100 1.73 12.14 0.76
CA LEU A 100 0.69 11.12 0.70
C LEU A 100 0.12 10.81 2.09
N GLY A 101 0.97 10.50 3.07
CA GLY A 101 0.55 10.14 4.42
C GLY A 101 -0.17 11.30 5.12
N ARG A 102 0.34 12.53 5.00
CA ARG A 102 -0.34 13.71 5.54
C ARG A 102 -1.68 13.96 4.86
N PHE A 103 -1.80 13.71 3.56
CA PHE A 103 -3.06 13.87 2.83
C PHE A 103 -4.11 12.83 3.25
N ILE A 104 -3.72 11.57 3.46
CA ILE A 104 -4.61 10.51 3.95
C ILE A 104 -5.23 10.89 5.32
N GLU A 105 -4.45 11.54 6.18
CA GLU A 105 -4.94 12.02 7.49
C GLU A 105 -5.74 13.32 7.35
N ALA A 106 -5.19 14.34 6.70
CA ALA A 106 -5.76 15.69 6.60
C ALA A 106 -7.03 15.78 5.76
N SER A 107 -7.25 14.86 4.82
CA SER A 107 -8.51 14.80 4.06
C SER A 107 -9.68 14.25 4.88
N GLY A 108 -9.42 13.68 6.07
CA GLY A 108 -10.42 13.04 6.90
C GLY A 108 -10.88 11.67 6.40
N ILE A 109 -10.38 11.19 5.25
CA ILE A 109 -10.75 9.88 4.69
C ILE A 109 -10.38 8.74 5.64
N HIS A 110 -9.19 8.79 6.26
CA HIS A 110 -8.75 7.80 7.24
C HIS A 110 -9.65 7.75 8.48
N GLY A 111 -9.89 8.90 9.11
CA GLY A 111 -10.78 9.01 10.27
C GLY A 111 -12.21 8.57 9.98
N CYS A 112 -12.76 8.94 8.81
CA CYS A 112 -14.09 8.51 8.39
C CYS A 112 -14.17 6.99 8.21
N ILE A 113 -13.14 6.35 7.63
CA ILE A 113 -13.10 4.89 7.49
C ILE A 113 -13.14 4.22 8.86
N HIS A 114 -12.35 4.68 9.85
CA HIS A 114 -12.40 4.15 11.21
C HIS A 114 -13.79 4.30 11.84
N GLN A 115 -14.34 5.53 11.80
CA GLN A 115 -15.61 5.85 12.43
C GLN A 115 -16.76 5.00 11.86
N GLU A 116 -16.85 4.92 10.54
CA GLU A 116 -17.93 4.23 9.86
C GLU A 116 -17.74 2.71 9.89
N ALA A 117 -16.51 2.21 9.87
CA ALA A 117 -16.24 0.79 10.08
C ALA A 117 -16.62 0.36 11.51
N ALA A 118 -16.28 1.16 12.53
CA ALA A 118 -16.65 0.90 13.92
C ALA A 118 -18.18 0.81 14.06
N ALA A 119 -18.92 1.70 13.41
CA ALA A 119 -20.38 1.67 13.40
C ALA A 119 -20.95 0.48 12.61
N LEU A 120 -20.42 0.22 11.41
CA LEU A 120 -20.88 -0.83 10.51
C LEU A 120 -20.71 -2.24 11.08
N TYR A 121 -19.59 -2.49 11.74
CA TYR A 121 -19.23 -3.82 12.28
C TYR A 121 -19.54 -3.97 13.78
N GLY A 122 -20.00 -2.90 14.46
CA GLY A 122 -20.30 -2.92 15.89
C GLY A 122 -19.04 -3.02 16.76
N GLU A 123 -17.98 -2.31 16.36
CA GLU A 123 -16.63 -2.40 16.92
C GLU A 123 -16.15 -1.05 17.47
N PRO A 124 -16.64 -0.61 18.64
CA PRO A 124 -16.25 0.68 19.21
C PRO A 124 -14.75 0.78 19.52
N LEU A 125 -14.08 -0.35 19.75
CA LEU A 125 -12.62 -0.41 19.98
C LEU A 125 -11.81 0.13 18.80
N LEU A 126 -12.35 0.08 17.58
CA LEU A 126 -11.66 0.55 16.38
C LEU A 126 -11.41 2.07 16.39
N ASN A 127 -12.18 2.82 17.19
CA ASN A 127 -12.01 4.26 17.38
C ASN A 127 -11.18 4.61 18.62
N ASP A 128 -10.67 3.61 19.35
CA ASP A 128 -9.84 3.81 20.52
C ASP A 128 -8.38 3.54 20.16
N PHE A 129 -7.55 4.58 20.08
CA PHE A 129 -6.13 4.43 19.73
C PHE A 129 -5.35 3.51 20.68
N ASP A 130 -5.81 3.28 21.91
CA ASP A 130 -5.16 2.37 22.83
C ASP A 130 -5.50 0.91 22.52
N ASN A 131 -6.65 0.64 21.90
CA ASN A 131 -7.23 -0.70 21.78
C ASN A 131 -7.55 -1.14 20.34
N ALA A 132 -7.51 -0.23 19.36
CA ALA A 132 -7.88 -0.50 17.97
C ALA A 132 -7.16 -1.69 17.33
N PRO A 133 -5.85 -1.96 17.60
CA PRO A 133 -5.18 -3.14 17.08
C PRO A 133 -5.80 -4.48 17.49
N ALA A 134 -6.60 -4.54 18.56
CA ALA A 134 -7.28 -5.77 18.94
C ALA A 134 -8.43 -6.15 18.00
N SER A 135 -8.80 -5.29 17.05
CA SER A 135 -9.81 -5.54 16.02
C SER A 135 -9.19 -6.12 14.75
N THR A 136 -9.83 -7.11 14.12
CA THR A 136 -9.45 -7.59 12.79
C THR A 136 -9.63 -6.50 11.72
N VAL A 137 -10.61 -5.61 11.90
CA VAL A 137 -10.94 -4.52 10.97
C VAL A 137 -9.84 -3.47 10.89
N PHE A 138 -9.09 -3.26 11.98
CA PHE A 138 -7.87 -2.44 11.97
C PHE A 138 -6.89 -2.88 10.85
N TYR A 139 -6.67 -4.19 10.69
CA TYR A 139 -5.76 -4.73 9.68
C TYR A 139 -6.33 -4.65 8.26
N ASN A 140 -7.66 -4.73 8.12
CA ASN A 140 -8.28 -4.52 6.83
C ASN A 140 -8.09 -3.07 6.35
N ILE A 141 -8.24 -2.09 7.26
CA ILE A 141 -8.07 -0.64 7.00
C ILE A 141 -6.61 -0.29 6.75
N HIS A 142 -5.70 -0.61 7.69
CA HIS A 142 -4.30 -0.25 7.53
C HIS A 142 -3.60 -1.06 6.43
N GLY A 143 -4.09 -2.27 6.12
CA GLY A 143 -3.68 -2.99 4.92
C GLY A 143 -4.13 -2.32 3.62
N LEU A 144 -5.32 -1.71 3.59
CA LEU A 144 -5.78 -0.91 2.45
C LEU A 144 -4.92 0.35 2.27
N ILE A 145 -4.61 1.05 3.36
CA ILE A 145 -3.71 2.21 3.34
C ILE A 145 -2.32 1.81 2.87
N ASP A 146 -1.79 0.68 3.34
CA ASP A 146 -0.52 0.14 2.88
C ASP A 146 -0.55 -0.18 1.38
N ARG A 147 -1.66 -0.72 0.87
CA ARG A 147 -1.87 -0.95 -0.57
C ARG A 147 -1.90 0.36 -1.37
N TRP A 148 -2.49 1.42 -0.84
CA TRP A 148 -2.43 2.75 -1.47
C TRP A 148 -1.00 3.27 -1.54
N TRP A 149 -0.23 3.09 -0.47
CA TRP A 149 1.17 3.49 -0.45
C TRP A 149 2.02 2.65 -1.43
N LEU A 150 1.85 1.32 -1.46
CA LEU A 150 2.51 0.45 -2.44
C LEU A 150 2.20 0.84 -3.89
N ASN A 151 0.94 1.22 -4.18
CA ASN A 151 0.56 1.71 -5.50
C ASN A 151 1.31 3.00 -5.88
N TRP A 152 1.51 3.91 -4.93
CA TRP A 152 2.30 5.11 -5.14
C TRP A 152 3.80 4.80 -5.29
N GLU A 153 4.36 3.91 -4.46
CA GLU A 153 5.77 3.49 -4.57
C GLU A 153 6.07 2.83 -5.92
N GLY A 154 5.09 2.12 -6.48
CA GLY A 154 5.16 1.57 -7.82
C GLY A 154 5.49 2.60 -8.90
N LEU A 155 5.20 3.89 -8.71
CA LEU A 155 5.54 4.96 -9.67
C LEU A 155 7.04 5.28 -9.74
N GLY A 156 7.85 4.69 -8.87
CA GLY A 156 9.31 4.79 -8.95
C GLY A 156 9.98 5.81 -8.05
N ARG A 157 9.20 6.64 -7.35
CA ARG A 157 9.68 7.56 -6.31
C ARG A 157 10.90 8.41 -6.75
N PHE A 158 11.03 8.66 -8.06
CA PHE A 158 12.17 9.36 -8.62
C PHE A 158 12.31 10.77 -8.02
N GLY A 159 11.20 11.44 -7.75
CA GLY A 159 11.15 12.76 -7.11
C GLY A 159 11.65 12.81 -5.66
N GLU A 160 11.71 11.66 -4.96
CA GLU A 160 12.30 11.56 -3.63
C GLU A 160 13.80 11.20 -3.65
N GLY A 161 14.39 11.01 -4.84
CA GLY A 161 15.75 10.49 -4.97
C GLY A 161 15.88 9.02 -4.55
N MET A 162 14.76 8.28 -4.52
CA MET A 162 14.69 6.89 -4.04
C MET A 162 14.26 5.93 -5.17
N PRO A 163 15.07 5.74 -6.23
CA PRO A 163 14.74 4.84 -7.34
C PRO A 163 14.99 3.38 -6.93
N TYR A 164 14.32 2.92 -5.88
CA TYR A 164 14.33 1.53 -5.48
C TYR A 164 12.93 1.03 -5.14
N TRP A 165 12.75 -0.27 -5.29
CA TRP A 165 11.49 -0.98 -5.07
C TRP A 165 11.77 -2.25 -4.29
N SER A 166 10.85 -2.63 -3.40
CA SER A 166 10.98 -3.86 -2.64
C SER A 166 9.84 -4.80 -2.98
N GLY A 167 10.15 -6.10 -3.01
CA GLY A 167 9.20 -7.15 -3.32
C GLY A 167 9.87 -8.26 -4.11
N ARG A 168 9.08 -9.23 -4.57
CA ARG A 168 9.61 -10.37 -5.30
C ARG A 168 9.88 -10.03 -6.76
N PHE A 169 11.14 -9.89 -7.15
CA PHE A 169 11.53 -9.74 -8.56
C PHE A 169 12.04 -11.07 -9.14
N TYR A 170 12.68 -11.91 -8.32
CA TYR A 170 13.38 -13.11 -8.77
C TYR A 170 13.20 -14.37 -7.93
N ARG A 171 13.42 -14.33 -6.63
CA ARG A 171 13.47 -15.53 -5.77
C ARG A 171 12.57 -15.39 -4.56
N SER A 172 12.60 -14.22 -3.90
CA SER A 172 11.93 -14.02 -2.60
C SER A 172 11.29 -12.64 -2.47
N GLU A 173 10.38 -12.48 -1.51
CA GLU A 173 9.74 -11.20 -1.18
C GLU A 173 10.69 -10.16 -0.58
N ALA A 174 11.91 -10.56 -0.19
CA ALA A 174 12.87 -9.72 0.54
C ALA A 174 13.94 -9.08 -0.37
N GLU A 175 13.59 -8.81 -1.63
CA GLU A 175 14.52 -8.26 -2.62
C GLU A 175 14.33 -6.76 -2.79
N VAL A 176 15.39 -6.07 -3.20
CA VAL A 176 15.40 -4.63 -3.48
C VAL A 176 15.92 -4.39 -4.88
N LEU A 177 15.05 -3.94 -5.78
CA LEU A 177 15.44 -3.45 -7.10
C LEU A 177 15.90 -2.00 -6.98
N HIS A 178 16.99 -1.61 -7.62
CA HIS A 178 17.50 -0.24 -7.64
C HIS A 178 17.88 0.18 -9.06
N TYR A 179 17.41 1.35 -9.48
CA TYR A 179 17.79 1.99 -10.74
C TYR A 179 18.81 3.10 -10.48
N ARG A 180 19.96 3.00 -11.15
CA ARG A 180 21.03 4.00 -11.07
C ARG A 180 20.93 4.95 -12.26
N ARG A 181 20.70 6.23 -11.96
CA ARG A 181 20.47 7.27 -12.96
C ARG A 181 21.69 7.53 -13.83
N GLU A 182 22.87 7.51 -13.23
CA GLU A 182 24.14 7.96 -13.83
C GLU A 182 24.49 7.19 -15.10
N ASP A 183 24.09 5.92 -15.17
CA ASP A 183 24.39 5.02 -16.28
C ASP A 183 23.20 4.14 -16.70
N SER A 184 22.01 4.43 -16.20
CA SER A 184 20.79 3.67 -16.49
C SER A 184 20.89 2.18 -16.19
N SER A 185 21.72 1.80 -15.20
CA SER A 185 21.88 0.41 -14.77
C SER A 185 20.88 0.02 -13.69
N TRP A 186 20.55 -1.27 -13.66
CA TRP A 186 19.64 -1.88 -12.70
C TRP A 186 20.40 -2.87 -11.83
N TRP A 187 20.10 -2.81 -10.54
CA TRP A 187 20.74 -3.63 -9.52
C TRP A 187 19.69 -4.31 -8.67
N LEU A 188 19.93 -5.57 -8.33
CA LEU A 188 19.10 -6.32 -7.40
C LEU A 188 19.90 -6.61 -6.13
N GLY A 189 19.40 -6.12 -5.01
CA GLY A 189 19.85 -6.43 -3.67
C GLY A 189 19.06 -7.61 -3.12
N MET A 190 19.76 -8.64 -2.64
CA MET A 190 19.17 -9.79 -1.96
C MET A 190 19.75 -9.88 -0.55
N ALA A 191 18.90 -10.14 0.46
CA ALA A 191 19.40 -10.33 1.82
C ALA A 191 20.39 -11.51 1.87
N GLU A 192 21.54 -11.32 2.53
CA GLU A 192 22.50 -12.41 2.76
C GLU A 192 21.82 -13.57 3.50
N GLU A 193 21.82 -14.77 2.92
CA GLU A 193 21.42 -15.99 3.62
C GLU A 193 22.49 -16.35 4.66
N LYS A 194 22.30 -15.93 5.91
CA LYS A 194 23.07 -16.46 7.05
C LYS A 194 22.24 -17.51 7.79
N GLU A 195 22.83 -18.70 7.96
CA GLU A 195 22.22 -19.83 8.68
C GLU A 195 21.95 -19.50 10.17
N ASP A 196 22.75 -18.61 10.78
CA ASP A 196 22.55 -18.16 12.16
C ASP A 196 21.86 -16.79 12.22
N ARG A 197 20.53 -16.79 12.23
CA ARG A 197 19.67 -15.59 12.41
C ARG A 197 19.62 -15.08 13.86
N ALA A 198 20.62 -15.37 14.68
CA ALA A 198 20.70 -14.82 16.03
C ALA A 198 21.18 -13.36 15.98
N ALA A 199 20.21 -12.43 15.97
CA ALA A 199 20.37 -11.04 16.39
C ALA A 199 21.30 -10.13 15.55
N ALA A 200 21.19 -10.13 14.21
CA ALA A 200 21.70 -9.01 13.43
C ALA A 200 20.61 -7.93 13.31
N GLU A 201 20.83 -6.77 13.96
CA GLU A 201 19.98 -5.56 13.82
C GLU A 201 20.08 -4.93 12.42
N GLU A 202 21.04 -5.38 11.59
CA GLU A 202 21.32 -4.83 10.27
C GLU A 202 21.26 -5.93 9.20
N VAL A 203 20.33 -5.81 8.26
CA VAL A 203 20.23 -6.69 7.10
C VAL A 203 21.19 -6.19 6.03
N ARG A 204 22.21 -6.99 5.71
CA ARG A 204 23.08 -6.72 4.57
C ARG A 204 22.47 -7.28 3.29
N LEU A 205 22.48 -6.44 2.26
CA LEU A 205 22.06 -6.81 0.90
C LEU A 205 23.31 -7.09 0.06
N ASP A 206 23.35 -8.25 -0.57
CA ASP A 206 24.28 -8.52 -1.66
C ASP A 206 23.70 -7.96 -2.96
N TRP A 207 24.45 -7.09 -3.63
CA TRP A 207 23.99 -6.33 -4.79
C TRP A 207 24.62 -6.85 -6.08
N GLY A 208 23.78 -7.26 -7.03
CA GLY A 208 24.20 -7.67 -8.36
C GLY A 208 23.64 -6.76 -9.45
N ALA A 209 24.47 -6.40 -10.43
CA ALA A 209 23.99 -5.75 -11.65
C ALA A 209 23.19 -6.76 -12.48
N ILE A 210 21.97 -6.39 -12.85
CA ILE A 210 21.01 -7.28 -13.53
C ILE A 210 20.61 -6.81 -14.92
N GLY A 211 20.95 -5.58 -15.30
CA GLY A 211 20.70 -5.10 -16.66
C GLY A 211 20.83 -3.58 -16.79
N GLU A 212 20.51 -3.09 -17.97
CA GLU A 212 20.54 -1.66 -18.30
C GLU A 212 19.31 -1.28 -19.14
N SER A 213 18.87 -0.05 -19.00
CA SER A 213 17.76 0.52 -19.79
C SER A 213 18.19 1.73 -20.63
N GLY A 214 19.50 1.99 -20.76
CA GLY A 214 20.03 3.20 -21.41
C GLY A 214 19.57 3.41 -22.86
N ARG A 215 19.25 2.33 -23.58
CA ARG A 215 18.68 2.41 -24.94
C ARG A 215 17.32 3.11 -25.01
N PHE A 216 16.62 3.25 -23.88
CA PHE A 216 15.34 3.92 -23.76
C PHE A 216 15.47 5.35 -23.21
N GLY A 217 16.69 5.84 -23.01
CA GLY A 217 16.97 7.06 -22.25
C GLY A 217 16.75 6.89 -20.74
N PRO A 218 16.99 7.96 -19.95
CA PRO A 218 16.76 7.95 -18.51
C PRO A 218 15.29 7.71 -18.17
N LEU A 219 14.99 6.79 -17.24
CA LEU A 219 13.60 6.50 -16.87
C LEU A 219 13.00 7.48 -15.84
N ASP A 220 13.80 8.38 -15.29
CA ASP A 220 13.39 9.43 -14.36
C ASP A 220 12.98 10.74 -15.08
N ASP A 221 12.74 10.67 -16.38
CA ASP A 221 12.36 11.81 -17.24
C ASP A 221 10.87 12.20 -17.16
N GLY A 222 10.13 11.58 -16.24
CA GLY A 222 8.70 11.84 -16.02
C GLY A 222 7.77 11.06 -16.95
N ARG A 223 8.28 10.12 -17.75
CA ARG A 223 7.43 9.19 -18.51
C ARG A 223 6.52 8.38 -17.60
N PRO A 224 5.38 7.87 -18.11
CA PRO A 224 4.61 6.86 -17.40
C PRO A 224 5.48 5.66 -17.03
N PHE A 225 5.53 5.35 -15.74
CA PHE A 225 6.36 4.31 -15.16
C PHE A 225 5.60 3.58 -14.05
N ARG A 226 5.80 2.26 -13.94
CA ARG A 226 5.21 1.46 -12.86
C ARG A 226 6.04 0.21 -12.56
N VAL A 227 6.21 -0.13 -11.28
CA VAL A 227 6.61 -1.47 -10.84
C VAL A 227 5.39 -2.20 -10.31
N TRP A 228 5.07 -3.35 -10.91
CA TRP A 228 3.83 -4.08 -10.64
C TRP A 228 3.90 -5.52 -11.14
N ASP A 229 3.16 -6.43 -10.49
CA ASP A 229 2.91 -7.79 -10.97
C ASP A 229 1.91 -7.77 -12.14
N SER A 230 2.49 -7.66 -13.33
CA SER A 230 1.79 -7.37 -14.58
C SER A 230 1.15 -8.60 -15.22
N ASP A 231 1.68 -9.80 -14.95
CA ASP A 231 1.18 -11.06 -15.49
C ASP A 231 0.52 -11.98 -14.43
N GLY A 232 0.56 -11.58 -13.15
CA GLY A 232 -0.10 -12.27 -12.04
C GLY A 232 0.69 -13.48 -11.54
N ASP A 233 1.97 -13.63 -11.89
CA ASP A 233 2.81 -14.74 -11.47
C ASP A 233 3.37 -14.57 -10.03
N GLY A 234 3.07 -13.42 -9.40
CA GLY A 234 3.53 -13.06 -8.07
C GLY A 234 4.92 -12.45 -8.04
N ARG A 235 5.51 -12.10 -9.19
CA ARG A 235 6.73 -11.30 -9.31
C ARG A 235 6.39 -9.89 -9.76
N LEU A 236 7.33 -8.97 -9.56
CA LEU A 236 7.19 -7.58 -9.95
C LEU A 236 7.99 -7.31 -11.22
N GLU A 237 7.37 -6.62 -12.17
CA GLU A 237 8.00 -6.17 -13.41
C GLU A 237 8.15 -4.65 -13.43
N VAL A 238 9.11 -4.18 -14.23
CA VAL A 238 9.29 -2.76 -14.56
C VAL A 238 8.51 -2.42 -15.82
N LEU A 239 7.53 -1.54 -15.73
CA LEU A 239 6.71 -1.08 -16.84
C LEU A 239 6.99 0.39 -17.12
N PHE A 240 7.15 0.77 -18.38
CA PHE A 240 7.19 2.18 -18.76
C PHE A 240 6.69 2.42 -20.19
N GLN A 241 6.22 3.63 -20.47
CA GLN A 241 5.90 4.05 -21.82
C GLN A 241 7.13 4.72 -22.46
N SER A 242 7.55 4.25 -23.63
CA SER A 242 8.63 4.86 -24.40
C SER A 242 8.19 6.25 -24.89
N PRO A 243 8.93 7.33 -24.60
CA PRO A 243 8.58 8.67 -25.07
C PRO A 243 8.71 8.82 -26.59
N ASP A 244 9.61 8.05 -27.21
CA ASP A 244 9.88 8.13 -28.65
C ASP A 244 8.80 7.42 -29.49
N THR A 245 8.28 6.29 -28.99
CA THR A 245 7.38 5.41 -29.75
C THR A 245 5.95 5.39 -29.21
N GLY A 246 5.74 5.79 -27.95
CA GLY A 246 4.47 5.63 -27.24
C GLY A 246 4.14 4.19 -26.84
N GLU A 247 5.00 3.21 -27.15
CA GLU A 247 4.80 1.81 -26.79
C GLU A 247 5.08 1.56 -25.30
N TRP A 248 4.34 0.64 -24.70
CA TRP A 248 4.64 0.15 -23.36
C TRP A 248 5.73 -0.92 -23.44
N TRP A 249 6.66 -0.87 -22.49
CA TRP A 249 7.73 -1.84 -22.33
C TRP A 249 7.65 -2.45 -20.94
N GLU A 250 7.93 -3.74 -20.87
CA GLU A 250 8.05 -4.52 -19.64
C GLU A 250 9.47 -5.05 -19.52
N GLY A 251 10.08 -4.86 -18.35
CA GLY A 251 11.29 -5.51 -17.90
C GLY A 251 10.97 -6.54 -16.84
N SER A 252 11.08 -7.83 -17.18
CA SER A 252 10.96 -8.93 -16.21
C SER A 252 12.33 -9.55 -15.94
N LEU A 253 12.56 -10.02 -14.71
CA LEU A 253 13.82 -10.68 -14.36
C LEU A 253 13.78 -12.17 -14.71
N ARG A 254 14.62 -12.58 -15.67
CA ARG A 254 14.75 -13.97 -16.13
C ARG A 254 16.22 -14.38 -16.06
N ASP A 255 16.47 -15.55 -15.47
CA ASP A 255 17.82 -16.09 -15.28
C ASP A 255 18.83 -15.09 -14.66
N GLY A 256 18.34 -14.23 -13.76
CA GLY A 256 19.14 -13.21 -13.08
C GLY A 256 19.44 -11.95 -13.91
N ARG A 257 18.79 -11.75 -15.06
CA ARG A 257 18.92 -10.55 -15.89
C ARG A 257 17.56 -9.93 -16.25
N LEU A 258 17.54 -8.61 -16.42
CA LEU A 258 16.37 -7.90 -16.93
C LEU A 258 16.26 -8.11 -18.43
N GLU A 259 15.12 -8.65 -18.85
CA GLU A 259 14.75 -8.78 -20.25
C GLU A 259 13.61 -7.82 -20.58
N TRP A 260 13.83 -7.03 -21.62
CA TRP A 260 12.90 -5.98 -22.03
C TRP A 260 12.10 -6.40 -23.26
N LYS A 261 10.78 -6.41 -23.15
CA LYS A 261 9.85 -6.69 -24.26
C LYS A 261 8.83 -5.55 -24.42
N ALA A 262 8.45 -5.27 -25.66
CA ALA A 262 7.31 -4.41 -25.93
C ALA A 262 6.02 -5.17 -25.55
N ILE A 263 5.10 -4.47 -24.90
CA ILE A 263 3.81 -5.02 -24.44
C ILE A 263 2.67 -4.11 -24.89
N ARG A 264 1.45 -4.67 -24.84
CA ARG A 264 0.21 -3.89 -24.95
C ARG A 264 -0.54 -4.00 -23.64
N LEU A 265 -0.82 -2.85 -23.02
CA LEU A 265 -1.75 -2.79 -21.91
C LEU A 265 -3.17 -2.78 -22.47
N GLU A 266 -3.90 -3.86 -22.27
CA GLU A 266 -5.33 -3.90 -22.52
C GLU A 266 -6.08 -3.44 -21.27
N ASN A 267 -6.98 -2.47 -21.43
CA ASN A 267 -7.94 -2.12 -20.38
C ASN A 267 -8.97 -3.25 -20.26
N VAL A 268 -8.61 -4.33 -19.57
CA VAL A 268 -9.53 -5.40 -19.22
C VAL A 268 -10.38 -4.97 -18.03
N GLY A 269 -11.70 -4.92 -18.23
CA GLY A 269 -12.66 -4.56 -17.19
C GLY A 269 -12.93 -3.05 -17.11
N LEU A 270 -13.89 -2.57 -17.90
CA LEU A 270 -14.75 -1.50 -17.37
C LEU A 270 -15.45 -2.07 -16.13
N PRO A 271 -15.61 -1.33 -15.02
CA PRO A 271 -16.48 -1.78 -13.94
C PRO A 271 -17.83 -2.13 -14.56
N SER A 272 -18.22 -3.41 -14.51
CA SER A 272 -19.47 -3.83 -15.11
C SER A 272 -20.59 -3.14 -14.36
N GLN A 273 -21.19 -2.11 -14.96
CA GLN A 273 -22.46 -1.57 -14.47
C GLN A 273 -23.59 -2.62 -14.56
N ALA A 274 -23.35 -3.73 -15.27
CA ALA A 274 -24.23 -4.88 -15.33
C ALA A 274 -23.87 -5.89 -14.23
N GLY A 275 -24.76 -6.01 -13.24
CA GLY A 275 -24.73 -7.11 -12.28
C GLY A 275 -24.21 -6.79 -10.88
N ASP A 276 -24.30 -5.54 -10.43
CA ASP A 276 -23.99 -5.21 -9.04
C ASP A 276 -25.04 -5.86 -8.09
N SER A 277 -24.64 -6.96 -7.45
CA SER A 277 -25.42 -7.66 -6.42
C SER A 277 -25.64 -6.83 -5.16
N LEU A 278 -25.05 -5.64 -5.07
CA LEU A 278 -25.19 -4.69 -3.97
C LEU A 278 -26.19 -3.56 -4.26
N ARG A 279 -26.96 -3.61 -5.36
CA ARG A 279 -28.06 -2.66 -5.57
C ARG A 279 -29.10 -2.75 -4.45
N ALA A 280 -29.08 -1.74 -3.57
CA ALA A 280 -30.12 -1.53 -2.58
C ALA A 280 -31.50 -1.43 -3.28
N LYS A 281 -32.46 -2.23 -2.81
CA LYS A 281 -33.84 -2.14 -3.29
C LYS A 281 -34.37 -0.72 -3.02
N PRO A 282 -35.03 -0.07 -3.98
CA PRO A 282 -35.54 1.29 -3.77
C PRO A 282 -36.54 1.30 -2.61
N ARG A 283 -36.30 2.19 -1.65
CA ARG A 283 -37.17 2.43 -0.49
C ARG A 283 -38.57 2.81 -0.97
N ARG A 284 -39.58 2.02 -0.57
CA ARG A 284 -41.00 2.38 -0.74
C ARG A 284 -41.26 3.72 -0.03
N LYS A 285 -41.74 4.72 -0.79
CA LYS A 285 -42.20 6.01 -0.24
C LYS A 285 -43.29 5.75 0.80
N ARG A 286 -43.04 6.19 2.03
CA ARG A 286 -44.00 6.17 3.14
C ARG A 286 -45.01 7.28 2.87
N LYS A 287 -46.29 6.94 2.68
CA LYS A 287 -47.37 7.93 2.54
C LYS A 287 -47.54 8.67 3.87
N THR A 288 -47.45 9.99 3.84
CA THR A 288 -47.81 10.87 4.94
C THR A 288 -49.34 10.84 5.12
N PRO A 289 -49.87 10.64 6.34
CA PRO A 289 -51.30 10.82 6.59
C PRO A 289 -51.61 12.32 6.65
N THR A 290 -52.67 12.72 5.93
CA THR A 290 -53.44 13.95 6.13
C THR A 290 -54.12 13.98 7.48
#